data_AF-A0A5B7TQ76-F1
#
_entry.id   AF-A0A5B7TQ76-F1
#
_cell.length_a   1.000
_cell.length_b   1.000
_cell.length_c   1.000
_cell.angle_alpha   90.00
_cell.angle_beta   90.00
_cell.angle_gamma   90.00
#
_symmetry.space_group_name_H-M   'P 1'
#
loop_
_entity.id
_entity.type
_entity.pdbx_description
1 polymer ?
#
loop_
_entity_poly.entity_id
_entity_poly.type
_entity_poly.pdbx_seq_one_letter_code
_entity_poly.pdbx_strand_id
1 'polypeptide(L)'
;MKLIKISLIILTIALSSCSTKKKISEKKIEETVIDMHNSMNSLDWSGTYQGNLPCADCEGIQTVLILNNDLTFLKKSKYLGKKDTIFEDKGSFSWSKTGQIITLNNQNTEHYFVGENRIWKLDENGNKITGDLAQQYIFNKQNSQLTDRHWKLVELYGQKVDFDKKKGKQPYLILRPEEENKIYGNAGCNRFFGTFELKEGNQIVFSQLGATKMYCPNMETETQFLKALNTADNYSLNGETMTLNKAKMAPLAKFEVAYFY
;
A
#
# COMPACT_ATOMS: atom_id res chain seq x y z
N MET A 1 36.21 -43.71 69.91
CA MET A 1 37.54 -43.37 70.48
C MET A 1 38.35 -42.69 69.37
N LYS A 2 38.57 -41.36 69.36
CA LYS A 2 39.69 -40.66 70.04
C LYS A 2 40.97 -41.51 69.96
N LEU A 3 42.11 -41.15 69.38
CA LEU A 3 42.78 -39.90 69.01
C LEU A 3 43.76 -40.29 67.86
N ILE A 4 44.40 -39.41 67.10
CA ILE A 4 45.69 -38.79 67.46
C ILE A 4 46.06 -37.84 66.31
N LYS A 5 46.38 -36.60 66.67
CA LYS A 5 47.03 -35.62 65.80
C LYS A 5 48.54 -35.85 65.89
N ILE A 6 49.23 -35.93 64.75
CA ILE A 6 50.68 -35.72 64.68
C ILE A 6 50.91 -34.45 63.88
N SER A 7 51.43 -33.45 64.57
CA SER A 7 51.85 -32.16 64.03
C SER A 7 53.33 -32.29 63.66
N LEU A 8 53.68 -32.08 62.39
CA LEU A 8 55.06 -31.88 61.96
C LEU A 8 55.24 -30.40 61.62
N ILE A 9 56.18 -29.77 62.32
CA ILE A 9 56.60 -28.37 62.20
C ILE A 9 57.77 -28.31 61.20
N ILE A 10 58.03 -27.12 60.64
CA ILE A 10 59.25 -26.64 59.94
C ILE A 10 59.08 -26.72 58.40
N LEU A 11 59.22 -25.67 57.58
CA LEU A 11 59.98 -24.42 57.66
C LEU A 11 59.29 -23.33 56.81
N THR A 12 59.02 -22.16 57.40
CA THR A 12 58.63 -20.95 56.67
C THR A 12 59.88 -20.25 56.12
N ILE A 13 59.99 -20.12 54.81
CA ILE A 13 60.78 -19.05 54.18
C ILE A 13 59.79 -18.09 53.55
N ALA A 14 59.77 -16.87 54.10
CA ALA A 14 59.00 -15.76 53.60
C ALA A 14 59.70 -15.17 52.37
N LEU A 15 58.97 -15.12 51.25
CA LEU A 15 59.22 -14.13 50.19
C LEU A 15 57.95 -13.32 50.02
N SER A 16 57.96 -12.16 50.68
CA SER A 16 57.07 -11.05 50.46
C SER A 16 57.38 -10.39 49.11
N SER A 17 56.42 -10.37 48.19
CA SER A 17 56.24 -9.21 47.31
C SER A 17 54.78 -9.09 46.86
N CYS A 18 54.28 -7.87 47.00
CA CYS A 18 52.87 -7.52 46.90
C CYS A 18 52.41 -7.25 45.45
N SER A 19 51.14 -7.60 45.25
CA SER A 19 50.16 -7.18 44.24
C SER A 19 50.48 -6.04 43.28
N THR A 20 50.21 -6.29 41.99
CA THR A 20 49.32 -5.42 41.20
C THR A 20 48.58 -6.30 40.19
N LYS A 21 47.29 -6.60 40.44
CA LYS A 21 46.42 -7.21 39.43
C LYS A 21 46.29 -6.23 38.27
N LYS A 22 46.82 -6.62 37.11
CA LYS A 22 46.62 -5.94 35.83
C LYS A 22 45.12 -5.87 35.57
N LYS A 23 44.55 -4.65 35.59
CA LYS A 23 43.21 -4.37 35.08
C LYS A 23 43.18 -4.78 33.60
N ILE A 24 42.58 -5.93 33.32
CA ILE A 24 42.04 -6.20 32.00
C ILE A 24 40.73 -5.42 31.97
N SER A 25 40.74 -4.31 31.26
CA SER A 25 39.52 -3.61 30.87
C SER A 25 38.70 -4.57 30.02
N GLU A 26 37.66 -5.16 30.61
CA GLU A 26 36.54 -5.70 29.85
C GLU A 26 35.99 -4.54 29.00
N LYS A 27 36.37 -4.54 27.72
CA LYS A 27 35.71 -3.72 26.71
C LYS A 27 34.26 -4.21 26.71
N LYS A 28 33.38 -3.47 27.35
CA LYS A 28 31.93 -3.60 27.19
C LYS A 28 31.68 -3.42 25.70
N ILE A 29 31.56 -4.54 24.99
CA ILE A 29 30.95 -4.56 23.67
C ILE A 29 29.51 -4.20 23.99
N GLU A 30 29.20 -2.93 23.80
CA GLU A 30 27.83 -2.50 23.61
C GLU A 30 27.39 -3.19 22.33
N GLU A 31 26.96 -4.45 22.46
CA GLU A 31 26.12 -5.07 21.44
C GLU A 31 24.91 -4.15 21.39
N THR A 32 24.90 -3.28 20.38
CA THR A 32 23.68 -2.66 19.89
C THR A 32 22.74 -3.82 19.63
N VAL A 33 21.83 -4.07 20.57
CA VAL A 33 20.63 -4.85 20.32
C VAL A 33 19.94 -4.08 19.20
N ILE A 34 20.21 -4.47 17.95
CA ILE A 34 19.41 -4.02 16.83
C ILE A 34 18.05 -4.56 17.17
N ASP A 35 17.15 -3.66 17.58
CA ASP A 35 15.75 -3.98 17.75
C ASP A 35 15.30 -4.68 16.46
N MET A 36 15.09 -6.00 16.57
CA MET A 36 14.82 -6.85 15.42
C MET A 36 13.43 -6.54 14.85
N HIS A 37 12.60 -5.84 15.63
CA HIS A 37 11.26 -5.40 15.29
C HIS A 37 11.27 -3.98 14.71
N ASN A 38 11.66 -3.86 13.45
CA ASN A 38 11.52 -2.61 12.69
C ASN A 38 10.39 -2.71 11.66
N SER A 39 10.06 -1.59 11.00
CA SER A 39 9.01 -1.54 9.99
C SER A 39 9.21 -2.55 8.85
N MET A 40 10.44 -2.74 8.39
CA MET A 40 10.77 -3.67 7.30
C MET A 40 10.34 -5.12 7.61
N ASN A 41 10.52 -5.56 8.86
CA ASN A 41 10.25 -6.94 9.28
C ASN A 41 8.90 -7.13 9.96
N SER A 42 8.32 -6.08 10.53
CA SER A 42 7.16 -6.19 11.43
C SER A 42 5.85 -5.73 10.80
N LEU A 43 5.91 -4.90 9.76
CA LEU A 43 4.73 -4.36 9.12
C LEU A 43 4.47 -5.06 7.78
N ASP A 44 3.19 -5.26 7.44
CA ASP A 44 2.79 -5.41 6.05
C ASP A 44 2.89 -4.04 5.36
N TRP A 45 4.12 -3.64 5.03
CA TRP A 45 4.39 -2.34 4.40
C TRP A 45 4.09 -2.37 2.89
N SER A 46 3.99 -3.54 2.28
CA SER A 46 3.71 -3.64 0.85
C SER A 46 2.29 -3.15 0.54
N GLY A 47 2.11 -2.43 -0.56
CA GLY A 47 0.79 -1.95 -0.98
C GLY A 47 0.80 -0.57 -1.61
N THR A 48 -0.41 -0.05 -1.82
CA THR A 48 -0.66 1.26 -2.43
C THR A 48 -0.83 2.32 -1.36
N TYR A 49 -0.08 3.41 -1.48
CA TYR A 49 -0.16 4.58 -0.63
C TYR A 49 -0.61 5.79 -1.45
N GLN A 50 -1.49 6.61 -0.92
CA GLN A 50 -1.99 7.81 -1.61
C GLN A 50 -1.88 9.04 -0.71
N GLY A 51 -1.47 10.15 -1.31
CA GLY A 51 -1.33 11.46 -0.66
C GLY A 51 -1.53 12.60 -1.66
N ASN A 52 -1.77 13.80 -1.14
CA ASN A 52 -1.89 15.03 -1.91
C ASN A 52 -0.80 16.00 -1.45
N LEU A 53 0.29 16.06 -2.23
CA LEU A 53 1.43 16.92 -1.92
C LEU A 53 1.14 18.39 -2.29
N PRO A 54 1.72 19.36 -1.57
CA PRO A 54 1.69 20.75 -1.98
C PRO A 54 2.43 20.94 -3.30
N CYS A 55 2.01 21.94 -4.06
CA CYS A 55 2.55 22.26 -5.38
C CYS A 55 2.88 23.75 -5.46
N ALA A 56 4.06 24.09 -5.99
CA ALA A 56 4.50 25.47 -6.07
C ALA A 56 3.71 26.29 -7.10
N ASP A 57 3.29 25.66 -8.20
CA ASP A 57 2.67 26.32 -9.35
C ASP A 57 1.33 25.69 -9.76
N CYS A 58 0.74 24.86 -8.89
CA CYS A 58 -0.51 24.16 -9.15
C CYS A 58 -1.30 23.96 -7.85
N GLU A 59 -2.52 23.44 -7.94
CA GLU A 59 -3.41 23.32 -6.77
C GLU A 59 -2.96 22.21 -5.80
N GLY A 60 -2.14 21.27 -6.29
CA GLY A 60 -1.62 20.14 -5.53
C GLY A 60 -1.17 19.02 -6.46
N ILE A 61 -0.42 18.06 -5.93
CA ILE A 61 0.00 16.87 -6.66
C ILE A 61 -0.64 15.66 -5.99
N GLN A 62 -1.65 15.09 -6.64
CA GLN A 62 -2.19 13.81 -6.22
C GLN A 62 -1.16 12.74 -6.59
N THR A 63 -0.65 12.02 -5.60
CA THR A 63 0.43 11.05 -5.78
C THR A 63 0.02 9.70 -5.22
N VAL A 64 0.29 8.66 -6.01
CA VAL A 64 0.13 7.26 -5.62
C VAL A 64 1.49 6.59 -5.68
N LEU A 65 1.87 5.93 -4.59
CA LEU A 65 3.09 5.15 -4.48
C LEU A 65 2.74 3.70 -4.16
N ILE A 66 3.09 2.79 -5.06
CA ILE A 66 2.90 1.36 -4.90
C ILE A 66 4.26 0.76 -4.55
N LEU A 67 4.31 0.05 -3.42
CA LEU A 67 5.51 -0.64 -2.94
C LEU A 67 5.27 -2.15 -3.01
N ASN A 68 6.12 -2.87 -3.74
CA ASN A 68 6.02 -4.31 -3.92
C ASN A 68 6.99 -5.07 -3.02
N ASN A 69 6.64 -6.32 -2.69
CA ASN A 69 7.47 -7.21 -1.87
C ASN A 69 8.83 -7.56 -2.49
N ASP A 70 8.96 -7.45 -3.81
CA ASP A 70 10.22 -7.64 -4.56
C ASP A 70 11.13 -6.40 -4.57
N LEU A 71 10.83 -5.41 -3.71
CA LEU A 71 11.55 -4.14 -3.59
C LEU A 71 11.49 -3.24 -4.83
N THR A 72 10.45 -3.43 -5.66
CA THR A 72 10.13 -2.51 -6.75
C THR A 72 9.03 -1.53 -6.35
N PHE A 73 8.99 -0.37 -7.01
CA PHE A 73 7.92 0.60 -6.83
C PHE A 73 7.37 1.10 -8.17
N LEU A 74 6.13 1.58 -8.11
CA LEU A 74 5.50 2.39 -9.15
C LEU A 74 4.90 3.63 -8.47
N LYS A 75 5.35 4.80 -8.91
CA LYS A 75 4.82 6.10 -8.48
C LYS A 75 4.06 6.73 -9.63
N LYS A 76 2.83 7.16 -9.37
CA LYS A 76 2.02 7.91 -10.33
C LYS A 76 1.68 9.28 -9.74
N SER A 77 1.72 10.33 -10.56
CA SER A 77 1.44 11.70 -10.13
C SER A 77 0.52 12.42 -11.11
N LYS A 78 -0.48 13.11 -10.58
CA LYS A 78 -1.37 14.02 -11.33
C LYS A 78 -1.30 15.42 -10.73
N TYR A 79 -0.94 16.39 -11.54
CA TYR A 79 -0.85 17.81 -11.16
C TYR A 79 -2.23 18.46 -11.31
N LEU A 80 -2.83 18.85 -10.19
CA LEU A 80 -4.17 19.43 -10.15
C LEU A 80 -4.16 20.86 -10.72
N GLY A 81 -5.21 21.22 -11.47
CA GLY A 81 -5.28 22.50 -12.18
C GLY A 81 -4.39 22.61 -13.43
N LYS A 82 -3.71 21.53 -13.85
CA LYS A 82 -2.90 21.46 -15.07
C LYS A 82 -3.52 20.51 -16.10
N LYS A 83 -2.79 20.18 -17.18
CA LYS A 83 -3.19 19.16 -18.16
C LYS A 83 -3.49 17.84 -17.46
N ASP A 84 -4.49 17.12 -17.93
CA ASP A 84 -4.90 15.80 -17.42
C ASP A 84 -3.92 14.69 -17.88
N THR A 85 -2.65 14.87 -17.53
CA THR A 85 -1.54 13.95 -17.80
C THR A 85 -1.13 13.29 -16.50
N ILE A 86 -0.99 11.97 -16.52
CA ILE A 86 -0.46 11.18 -15.41
C ILE A 86 1.02 10.92 -15.70
N PHE A 87 1.88 11.30 -14.77
CA PHE A 87 3.31 10.99 -14.82
C PHE A 87 3.56 9.70 -14.06
N GLU A 88 4.34 8.80 -14.66
CA GLU A 88 4.70 7.53 -14.05
C GLU A 88 6.22 7.44 -13.90
N ASP A 89 6.64 6.97 -12.73
CA ASP A 89 8.03 6.71 -12.38
C ASP A 89 8.13 5.34 -11.71
N LYS A 90 9.10 4.54 -12.11
CA LYS A 90 9.23 3.14 -11.70
C LYS A 90 10.69 2.81 -11.45
N GLY A 91 10.94 1.95 -10.47
CA GLY A 91 12.29 1.55 -10.13
C GLY A 91 12.32 0.57 -8.96
N SER A 92 13.49 0.46 -8.35
CA SER A 92 13.65 -0.25 -7.07
C SER A 92 13.72 0.73 -5.91
N PHE A 93 13.51 0.24 -4.70
CA PHE A 93 13.79 0.98 -3.49
C PHE A 93 14.69 0.17 -2.55
N SER A 94 15.36 0.86 -1.64
CA SER A 94 16.23 0.25 -0.65
C SER A 94 15.83 0.67 0.76
N TRP A 95 16.00 -0.23 1.73
CA TRP A 95 15.80 0.07 3.14
C TRP A 95 17.08 0.63 3.75
N SER A 96 16.92 1.63 4.61
CA SER A 96 17.94 2.06 5.57
C SER A 96 18.35 0.91 6.50
N LYS A 97 19.54 0.99 7.09
CA LYS A 97 20.05 -0.03 8.03
C LYS A 97 19.14 -0.24 9.24
N THR A 98 18.37 0.77 9.63
CA THR A 98 17.40 0.68 10.74
C THR A 98 16.10 -0.03 10.34
N GLY A 99 15.86 -0.24 9.04
CA GLY A 99 14.61 -0.83 8.54
C GLY A 99 13.39 0.08 8.71
N GLN A 100 13.59 1.39 8.92
CA GLN A 100 12.51 2.35 9.18
C GLN A 100 12.23 3.29 8.00
N ILE A 101 13.25 3.56 7.19
CA ILE A 101 13.20 4.47 6.04
C ILE A 101 13.45 3.68 4.76
N ILE A 102 12.65 3.95 3.72
CA ILE A 102 12.91 3.51 2.36
C ILE A 102 13.41 4.68 1.50
N THR A 103 14.29 4.37 0.54
CA THR A 103 14.78 5.30 -0.47
C THR A 103 14.39 4.80 -1.85
N LEU A 104 13.65 5.61 -2.61
CA LEU A 104 13.34 5.30 -4.00
C LEU A 104 14.56 5.57 -4.87
N ASN A 105 15.03 4.55 -5.59
CA ASN A 105 16.21 4.64 -6.45
C ASN A 105 15.78 5.06 -7.87
N ASN A 106 15.51 6.36 -8.04
CA ASN A 106 15.09 6.98 -9.31
C ASN A 106 15.93 8.24 -9.59
N GLN A 107 15.50 9.07 -10.55
CA GLN A 107 16.20 10.31 -10.91
C GLN A 107 16.23 11.34 -9.78
N ASN A 108 15.21 11.35 -8.91
CA ASN A 108 15.06 12.31 -7.81
C ASN A 108 14.93 11.52 -6.51
N THR A 109 16.07 11.21 -5.88
CA THR A 109 16.14 10.43 -4.65
C THR A 109 15.10 10.92 -3.63
N GLU A 110 14.15 10.07 -3.30
CA GLU A 110 13.08 10.36 -2.35
C GLU A 110 13.14 9.39 -1.19
N HIS A 111 12.95 9.92 0.03
CA HIS A 111 12.96 9.13 1.25
C HIS A 111 11.57 9.13 1.89
N TYR A 112 11.17 7.97 2.41
CA TYR A 112 9.92 7.81 3.14
C TYR A 112 10.16 7.08 4.44
N PHE A 113 9.66 7.63 5.55
CA PHE A 113 9.56 6.90 6.82
C PHE A 113 8.34 5.99 6.73
N VAL A 114 8.51 4.70 7.02
CA VAL A 114 7.44 3.71 6.95
C VAL A 114 6.86 3.46 8.33
N GLY A 115 5.54 3.59 8.48
CA GLY A 115 4.84 3.16 9.70
C GLY A 115 3.56 2.44 9.36
N GLU A 116 2.77 2.16 10.39
CA GLU A 116 1.56 1.36 10.24
C GLU A 116 0.52 2.09 9.38
N ASN A 117 0.13 1.45 8.27
CA ASN A 117 -0.86 1.92 7.29
C ASN A 117 -0.59 3.31 6.71
N ARG A 118 0.64 3.84 6.85
CA ARG A 118 1.01 5.15 6.28
C ARG A 118 2.52 5.31 6.13
N ILE A 119 2.91 6.18 5.20
CA ILE A 119 4.29 6.58 5.00
C ILE A 119 4.38 8.12 5.01
N TRP A 120 5.50 8.64 5.51
CA TRP A 120 5.78 10.08 5.54
C TRP A 120 6.89 10.37 4.54
N LYS A 121 6.61 11.22 3.55
CA LYS A 121 7.68 11.76 2.71
C LYS A 121 8.60 12.61 3.59
N LEU A 122 9.90 12.36 3.48
CA LEU A 122 10.94 13.07 4.22
C LEU A 122 11.54 14.19 3.37
N ASP A 123 12.23 15.10 4.05
CA ASP A 123 13.09 16.09 3.40
C ASP A 123 14.37 15.42 2.84
N GLU A 124 15.21 16.23 2.15
CA GLU A 124 16.46 15.77 1.54
C GLU A 124 17.49 15.26 2.56
N ASN A 125 17.36 15.64 3.83
CA ASN A 125 18.22 15.20 4.92
C ASN A 125 17.68 13.96 5.64
N GLY A 126 16.51 13.44 5.23
CA GLY A 126 15.86 12.30 5.87
C GLY A 126 15.08 12.64 7.15
N ASN A 127 14.78 13.92 7.40
CA ASN A 127 13.94 14.32 8.53
C ASN A 127 12.47 14.40 8.12
N LYS A 128 11.57 14.21 9.10
CA LYS A 128 10.14 14.44 8.89
C LYS A 128 9.91 15.93 8.64
N ILE A 129 9.13 16.24 7.61
CA ILE A 129 8.73 17.60 7.30
C ILE A 129 7.83 18.11 8.43
N THR A 130 8.08 19.34 8.89
CA THR A 130 7.39 19.99 10.01
C THR A 130 6.65 21.25 9.54
N GLY A 131 5.90 21.88 10.45
CA GLY A 131 5.10 23.08 10.17
C GLY A 131 3.71 22.77 9.60
N ASP A 132 3.03 23.80 9.11
CA ASP A 132 1.60 23.74 8.73
C ASP A 132 1.31 22.76 7.59
N LEU A 133 2.30 22.48 6.74
CA LEU A 133 2.17 21.58 5.60
C LEU A 133 2.52 20.12 5.93
N ALA A 134 2.97 19.79 7.15
CA ALA A 134 3.46 18.46 7.50
C ALA A 134 2.45 17.34 7.18
N GLN A 135 1.15 17.61 7.39
CA GLN A 135 0.08 16.65 7.12
C GLN A 135 -0.06 16.32 5.63
N GLN A 136 0.29 17.24 4.74
CA GLN A 136 0.20 17.05 3.29
C GLN A 136 1.31 16.13 2.74
N TYR A 137 2.33 15.82 3.54
CA TYR A 137 3.41 14.89 3.19
C TYR A 137 3.19 13.46 3.71
N ILE A 138 2.00 13.17 4.23
CA ILE A 138 1.60 11.84 4.72
C ILE A 138 0.79 11.13 3.63
N PHE A 139 1.16 9.89 3.34
CA PHE A 139 0.45 9.03 2.42
C PHE A 139 -0.18 7.88 3.18
N ASN A 140 -1.47 7.65 2.98
CA ASN A 140 -2.20 6.61 3.68
C ASN A 140 -2.30 5.36 2.81
N LYS A 141 -2.08 4.19 3.42
CA LYS A 141 -2.23 2.89 2.78
C LYS A 141 -3.69 2.68 2.41
N GLN A 142 -3.92 2.21 1.21
CA GLN A 142 -5.25 1.88 0.71
C GLN A 142 -5.65 0.50 1.23
N ASN A 143 -6.40 0.48 2.33
CA ASN A 143 -6.67 -0.72 3.14
C ASN A 143 -7.68 -1.71 2.55
N SER A 144 -8.45 -1.32 1.55
CA SER A 144 -9.36 -2.24 0.87
C SER A 144 -8.79 -2.64 -0.47
N GLN A 145 -8.67 -3.94 -0.74
CA GLN A 145 -8.26 -4.42 -2.06
C GLN A 145 -9.41 -4.36 -3.08
N LEU A 146 -10.67 -4.24 -2.61
CA LEU A 146 -11.89 -4.25 -3.43
C LEU A 146 -12.70 -2.95 -3.33
N THR A 147 -12.99 -2.53 -2.11
CA THR A 147 -13.86 -1.38 -1.82
C THR A 147 -13.10 -0.06 -1.86
N ASP A 148 -13.84 1.04 -1.92
CA ASP A 148 -13.34 2.41 -1.87
C ASP A 148 -12.34 2.77 -2.98
N ARG A 149 -12.35 1.96 -4.04
CA ARG A 149 -11.54 2.10 -5.25
C ARG A 149 -12.41 2.45 -6.45
N HIS A 150 -11.84 3.22 -7.37
CA HIS A 150 -12.41 3.39 -8.70
C HIS A 150 -11.96 2.25 -9.60
N TRP A 151 -12.88 1.38 -9.99
CA TRP A 151 -12.61 0.27 -10.91
C TRP A 151 -13.06 0.65 -12.31
N LYS A 152 -12.12 0.95 -13.21
CA LYS A 152 -12.42 1.25 -14.62
C LYS A 152 -12.64 -0.04 -15.38
N LEU A 153 -13.75 -0.14 -16.10
CA LEU A 153 -14.02 -1.27 -16.99
C LEU A 153 -13.08 -1.26 -18.19
N VAL A 154 -12.36 -2.36 -18.41
CA VAL A 154 -11.43 -2.52 -19.55
C VAL A 154 -11.85 -3.64 -20.50
N GLU A 155 -12.66 -4.59 -20.02
CA GLU A 155 -13.17 -5.71 -20.82
C GLU A 155 -14.55 -6.13 -20.33
N LEU A 156 -15.40 -6.55 -21.27
CA LEU A 156 -16.75 -7.00 -21.00
C LEU A 156 -17.08 -8.19 -21.92
N TYR A 157 -17.42 -9.34 -21.33
CA TYR A 157 -17.68 -10.60 -22.03
C TYR A 157 -16.60 -10.97 -23.07
N GLY A 158 -15.31 -10.77 -22.74
CA GLY A 158 -14.18 -11.04 -23.63
C GLY A 158 -13.89 -9.95 -24.66
N GLN A 159 -14.73 -8.92 -24.76
CA GLN A 159 -14.53 -7.80 -25.67
C GLN A 159 -13.88 -6.63 -24.94
N LYS A 160 -12.79 -6.08 -25.51
CA LYS A 160 -12.14 -4.89 -24.96
C LYS A 160 -13.10 -3.70 -25.04
N VAL A 161 -13.19 -2.95 -23.94
CA VAL A 161 -13.93 -1.69 -23.90
C VAL A 161 -12.98 -0.58 -24.29
N ASP A 162 -13.00 -0.21 -25.57
CA ASP A 162 -12.22 0.92 -26.08
C ASP A 162 -12.94 2.24 -25.73
N PHE A 163 -12.37 2.98 -24.78
CA PHE A 163 -12.94 4.22 -24.30
C PHE A 163 -12.20 5.43 -24.87
N ASP A 164 -12.83 6.08 -25.86
CA ASP A 164 -12.46 7.41 -26.31
C ASP A 164 -13.26 8.45 -25.50
N LYS A 165 -12.56 9.37 -24.80
CA LYS A 165 -13.19 10.49 -24.09
C LYS A 165 -14.13 11.32 -24.96
N LYS A 166 -13.99 11.29 -26.29
CA LYS A 166 -14.88 11.96 -27.25
C LYS A 166 -16.20 11.21 -27.49
N LYS A 167 -16.28 9.92 -27.13
CA LYS A 167 -17.43 9.03 -27.39
C LYS A 167 -18.29 8.74 -26.16
N GLY A 168 -17.91 9.19 -24.95
CA GLY A 168 -18.70 8.99 -23.73
C GLY A 168 -17.92 9.30 -22.45
N LYS A 169 -18.29 8.65 -21.33
CA LYS A 169 -17.47 8.61 -20.09
C LYS A 169 -16.92 7.21 -19.84
N GLN A 170 -15.73 7.13 -19.23
CA GLN A 170 -15.07 5.85 -18.94
C GLN A 170 -15.99 5.05 -18.02
N PRO A 171 -16.46 3.85 -18.40
CA PRO A 171 -17.29 3.08 -17.49
C PRO A 171 -16.47 2.66 -16.27
N TYR A 172 -17.07 2.77 -15.09
CA TYR A 172 -16.43 2.44 -13.82
C TYR A 172 -17.45 2.03 -12.76
N LEU A 173 -16.97 1.41 -11.67
CA LEU A 173 -17.72 1.21 -10.43
C LEU A 173 -16.89 1.55 -9.19
N ILE A 174 -17.58 1.83 -8.08
CA ILE A 174 -17.02 2.02 -6.74
C ILE A 174 -17.94 1.28 -5.75
N LEU A 175 -17.34 0.57 -4.80
CA LEU A 175 -18.05 -0.10 -3.71
C LEU A 175 -17.77 0.64 -2.40
N ARG A 176 -18.82 1.13 -1.74
CA ARG A 176 -18.76 1.94 -0.51
C ARG A 176 -19.42 1.20 0.66
N PRO A 177 -18.68 0.38 1.42
CA PRO A 177 -19.21 -0.36 2.56
C PRO A 177 -19.72 0.59 3.67
N GLU A 178 -19.01 1.70 3.90
CA GLU A 178 -19.39 2.70 4.92
C GLU A 178 -20.69 3.46 4.58
N GLU A 179 -21.15 3.40 3.33
CA GLU A 179 -22.40 4.02 2.89
C GLU A 179 -23.51 2.96 2.72
N GLU A 180 -23.73 2.12 3.74
CA GLU A 180 -24.74 1.05 3.70
C GLU A 180 -24.52 0.04 2.54
N ASN A 181 -23.27 -0.30 2.27
CA ASN A 181 -22.86 -1.17 1.16
C ASN A 181 -23.39 -0.73 -0.21
N LYS A 182 -23.27 0.56 -0.51
CA LYS A 182 -23.69 1.10 -1.81
C LYS A 182 -22.66 0.82 -2.90
N ILE A 183 -23.17 0.55 -4.10
CA ILE A 183 -22.41 0.60 -5.34
C ILE A 183 -22.83 1.83 -6.13
N TYR A 184 -21.84 2.54 -6.68
CA TYR A 184 -22.06 3.63 -7.63
C TYR A 184 -21.18 3.43 -8.85
N GLY A 185 -21.58 4.01 -9.97
CA GLY A 185 -20.72 4.04 -11.14
C GLY A 185 -21.29 4.78 -12.33
N ASN A 186 -20.54 4.73 -13.42
CA ASN A 186 -20.99 5.15 -14.73
C ASN A 186 -20.85 3.96 -15.69
N ALA A 187 -21.90 3.70 -16.47
CA ALA A 187 -21.95 2.58 -17.39
C ALA A 187 -21.60 2.98 -18.85
N GLY A 188 -20.96 4.14 -19.04
CA GLY A 188 -20.60 4.72 -20.33
C GLY A 188 -21.45 5.93 -20.68
N CYS A 189 -22.77 5.74 -20.70
CA CYS A 189 -23.75 6.81 -20.91
C CYS A 189 -24.38 7.22 -19.58
N ASN A 190 -25.03 6.28 -18.89
CA ASN A 190 -25.73 6.56 -17.65
C ASN A 190 -24.92 6.35 -16.40
N ARG A 191 -25.28 7.11 -15.36
CA ARG A 191 -24.87 6.78 -13.99
C ARG A 191 -25.75 5.66 -13.48
N PHE A 192 -25.17 4.75 -12.70
CA PHE A 192 -25.90 3.69 -12.03
C PHE A 192 -25.58 3.67 -10.54
N PHE A 193 -26.48 3.07 -9.78
CA PHE A 193 -26.40 2.92 -8.35
C PHE A 193 -27.10 1.64 -7.91
N GLY A 194 -26.82 1.19 -6.69
CA GLY A 194 -27.51 0.08 -6.06
C GLY A 194 -26.80 -0.31 -4.77
N THR A 195 -26.93 -1.57 -4.39
CA THR A 195 -26.31 -2.15 -3.20
C THR A 195 -25.48 -3.38 -3.56
N PHE A 196 -24.53 -3.73 -2.71
CA PHE A 196 -23.77 -4.97 -2.82
C PHE A 196 -23.70 -5.70 -1.49
N GLU A 197 -23.48 -7.01 -1.53
CA GLU A 197 -23.13 -7.82 -0.37
C GLU A 197 -21.87 -8.61 -0.68
N LEU A 198 -20.92 -8.62 0.27
CA LEU A 198 -19.76 -9.52 0.23
C LEU A 198 -20.02 -10.71 1.15
N LYS A 199 -19.75 -11.91 0.65
CA LYS A 199 -19.84 -13.16 1.43
C LYS A 199 -18.50 -13.88 1.41
N GLU A 200 -18.36 -14.89 2.25
CA GLU A 200 -17.15 -15.71 2.31
C GLU A 200 -16.79 -16.31 0.94
N GLY A 201 -15.50 -16.53 0.70
CA GLY A 201 -15.03 -17.12 -0.55
C GLY A 201 -15.11 -16.20 -1.77
N ASN A 202 -14.93 -14.88 -1.58
CA ASN A 202 -14.96 -13.85 -2.62
C ASN A 202 -16.27 -13.79 -3.40
N GLN A 203 -17.37 -14.15 -2.75
CA GLN A 203 -18.70 -13.99 -3.31
C GLN A 203 -19.14 -12.53 -3.22
N ILE A 204 -19.76 -12.05 -4.29
CA ILE A 204 -20.34 -10.71 -4.36
C ILE A 204 -21.70 -10.80 -5.04
N VAL A 205 -22.70 -10.16 -4.44
CA VAL A 205 -24.05 -10.08 -5.00
C VAL A 205 -24.42 -8.62 -5.10
N PHE A 206 -24.78 -8.18 -6.30
CA PHE A 206 -25.32 -6.84 -6.52
C PHE A 206 -26.84 -6.87 -6.48
N SER A 207 -27.46 -5.83 -5.94
CA SER A 207 -28.91 -5.76 -5.75
C SER A 207 -29.41 -4.32 -5.91
N GLN A 208 -30.70 -4.18 -6.20
CA GLN A 208 -31.36 -2.88 -6.35
C GLN A 208 -30.66 -1.96 -7.38
N LEU A 209 -30.11 -2.55 -8.44
CA LEU A 209 -29.41 -1.79 -9.47
C LEU A 209 -30.41 -0.92 -10.25
N GLY A 210 -30.14 0.38 -10.29
CA GLY A 210 -30.85 1.38 -11.07
C GLY A 210 -29.89 2.24 -11.87
N ALA A 211 -30.38 2.85 -12.95
CA ALA A 211 -29.60 3.76 -13.79
C ALA A 211 -30.44 4.98 -14.19
N THR A 212 -29.74 6.09 -14.47
CA THR A 212 -30.38 7.26 -15.09
C THR A 212 -30.83 6.94 -16.52
N LYS A 213 -31.66 7.80 -17.12
CA LYS A 213 -32.15 7.64 -18.50
C LYS A 213 -31.71 8.79 -19.41
N MET A 214 -30.40 8.99 -19.53
CA MET A 214 -29.80 9.84 -20.57
C MET A 214 -29.71 9.06 -21.89
N TYR A 215 -29.85 9.79 -22.99
CA TYR A 215 -29.74 9.25 -24.34
C TYR A 215 -28.30 9.34 -24.83
N CYS A 216 -27.76 8.23 -25.34
CA CYS A 216 -26.51 8.19 -26.09
C CYS A 216 -26.68 7.36 -27.38
N PRO A 217 -25.94 7.67 -28.46
CA PRO A 217 -26.04 6.94 -29.73
C PRO A 217 -25.68 5.45 -29.65
N ASN A 218 -24.84 5.06 -28.68
CA ASN A 218 -24.49 3.66 -28.42
C ASN A 218 -24.72 3.31 -26.95
N MET A 219 -25.62 2.36 -26.71
CA MET A 219 -26.04 1.88 -25.38
C MET A 219 -25.62 0.43 -25.10
N GLU A 220 -24.87 -0.19 -26.01
CA GLU A 220 -24.50 -1.61 -25.91
C GLU A 220 -23.62 -1.86 -24.67
N THR A 221 -22.57 -1.05 -24.49
CA THR A 221 -21.67 -1.15 -23.32
C THR A 221 -22.43 -1.00 -22.01
N GLU A 222 -23.37 -0.05 -21.92
CA GLU A 222 -24.17 0.14 -20.71
C GLU A 222 -25.03 -1.09 -20.41
N THR A 223 -25.75 -1.57 -21.42
CA THR A 223 -26.65 -2.71 -21.29
C THR A 223 -25.90 -3.96 -20.85
N GLN A 224 -24.77 -4.24 -21.50
CA GLN A 224 -23.94 -5.41 -21.17
C GLN A 224 -23.29 -5.25 -19.79
N PHE A 225 -22.89 -4.04 -19.40
CA PHE A 225 -22.24 -3.84 -18.11
C PHE A 225 -23.23 -4.02 -16.96
N LEU A 226 -24.42 -3.42 -17.05
CA LEU A 226 -25.48 -3.65 -16.06
C LEU A 226 -25.93 -5.12 -16.02
N LYS A 227 -25.95 -5.82 -17.16
CA LYS A 227 -26.20 -7.27 -17.21
C LYS A 227 -25.11 -8.07 -16.49
N ALA A 228 -23.84 -7.72 -16.70
CA ALA A 228 -22.71 -8.36 -16.03
C ALA A 228 -22.80 -8.19 -14.50
N LEU A 229 -23.13 -6.99 -14.03
CA LEU A 229 -23.37 -6.74 -12.60
C LEU A 229 -24.53 -7.58 -12.04
N ASN A 230 -25.67 -7.65 -12.72
CA ASN A 230 -26.79 -8.50 -12.27
C ASN A 230 -26.48 -10.01 -12.32
N THR A 231 -25.52 -10.43 -13.14
CA THR A 231 -25.20 -11.85 -13.34
C THR A 231 -24.11 -12.34 -12.40
N ALA A 232 -23.15 -11.47 -12.06
CA ALA A 232 -21.99 -11.81 -11.25
C ALA A 232 -22.40 -12.38 -9.87
N ASP A 233 -21.69 -13.41 -9.43
CA ASP A 233 -21.86 -14.00 -8.09
C ASP A 233 -20.54 -14.09 -7.30
N ASN A 234 -19.42 -13.81 -7.95
CA ASN A 234 -18.10 -13.77 -7.32
C ASN A 234 -17.16 -12.81 -8.04
N TYR A 235 -16.06 -12.48 -7.38
CA TYR A 235 -15.00 -11.65 -7.92
C TYR A 235 -13.62 -12.28 -7.70
N SER A 236 -12.66 -11.86 -8.50
CA SER A 236 -11.25 -12.18 -8.31
C SER A 236 -10.44 -10.88 -8.29
N LEU A 237 -9.45 -10.81 -7.41
CA LEU A 237 -8.48 -9.72 -7.35
C LEU A 237 -7.09 -10.24 -7.70
N ASN A 238 -6.38 -9.50 -8.53
CA ASN A 238 -4.98 -9.72 -8.83
C ASN A 238 -4.27 -8.37 -8.96
N GLY A 239 -3.71 -7.89 -7.85
CA GLY A 239 -3.05 -6.59 -7.78
C GLY A 239 -3.98 -5.45 -8.17
N GLU A 240 -3.73 -4.87 -9.35
CA GLU A 240 -4.49 -3.74 -9.90
C GLU A 240 -5.72 -4.16 -10.73
N THR A 241 -5.94 -5.47 -10.89
CA THR A 241 -7.05 -6.01 -11.67
C THR A 241 -8.12 -6.62 -10.77
N MET A 242 -9.38 -6.29 -11.07
CA MET A 242 -10.55 -6.99 -10.54
C MET A 242 -11.30 -7.65 -11.69
N THR A 243 -11.78 -8.88 -11.51
CA THR A 243 -12.76 -9.49 -12.41
C THR A 243 -14.05 -9.78 -11.67
N LEU A 244 -15.17 -9.67 -12.38
CA LEU A 244 -16.47 -10.17 -11.95
C LEU A 244 -16.80 -11.42 -12.76
N ASN A 245 -17.22 -12.49 -12.08
CA ASN A 245 -17.39 -13.80 -12.70
C ASN A 245 -18.76 -14.40 -12.34
N LYS A 246 -19.16 -15.41 -13.12
CA LYS A 246 -20.28 -16.31 -12.82
C LYS A 246 -19.74 -17.71 -12.58
N ALA A 247 -19.87 -18.23 -11.36
CA ALA A 247 -19.34 -19.53 -10.99
C ALA A 247 -17.87 -19.70 -11.47
N LYS A 248 -17.57 -20.78 -12.22
CA LYS A 248 -16.25 -21.08 -12.79
C LYS A 248 -16.10 -20.69 -14.27
N MET A 249 -16.97 -19.81 -14.78
CA MET A 249 -16.93 -19.37 -16.18
C MET A 249 -15.81 -18.36 -16.42
N ALA A 250 -15.59 -18.03 -17.70
CA ALA A 250 -14.78 -16.88 -18.08
C ALA A 250 -15.33 -15.58 -17.44
N PRO A 251 -14.46 -14.59 -17.16
CA PRO A 251 -14.89 -13.31 -16.59
C PRO A 251 -15.99 -12.63 -17.40
N LEU A 252 -17.01 -12.12 -16.70
CA LEU A 252 -18.07 -11.31 -17.28
C LEU A 252 -17.57 -9.90 -17.56
N ALA A 253 -16.75 -9.37 -16.64
CA ALA A 253 -16.17 -8.04 -16.73
C ALA A 253 -14.79 -8.03 -16.09
N LYS A 254 -13.87 -7.26 -16.67
CA LYS A 254 -12.53 -7.02 -16.13
C LYS A 254 -12.35 -5.52 -15.92
N PHE A 255 -11.74 -5.18 -14.79
CA PHE A 255 -11.50 -3.82 -14.37
C PHE A 255 -10.04 -3.62 -13.99
N GLU A 256 -9.59 -2.39 -14.15
CA GLU A 256 -8.32 -1.91 -13.64
C GLU A 256 -8.57 -0.74 -12.69
N VAL A 257 -7.85 -0.71 -11.57
CA VAL A 257 -7.97 0.39 -10.61
C VAL A 257 -7.53 1.72 -11.25
N ALA A 258 -8.38 2.74 -11.14
CA ALA A 258 -8.01 4.13 -11.34
C ALA A 258 -7.61 4.74 -10.01
N TYR A 259 -6.39 5.27 -9.98
CA TYR A 259 -5.92 6.06 -8.84
C TYR A 259 -6.27 7.55 -8.94
N PHE A 260 -6.55 8.01 -10.17
CA PHE A 260 -6.93 9.38 -10.48
C PHE A 260 -8.23 9.34 -11.29
N TYR A 261 -9.24 10.06 -10.85
CA TYR A 261 -10.57 10.14 -11.46
C TYR A 261 -11.11 11.56 -11.39
#